data_AF-A0AAE9NMB8-F1
#
_entry.id   AF-A0AAE9NMB8-F1
#
_cell.length_a   1.000
_cell.length_b   1.000
_cell.length_c   1.000
_cell.angle_alpha   90.00
_cell.angle_beta   90.00
_cell.angle_gamma   90.00
#
_symmetry.space_group_name_H-M   'P 1'
#
loop_
_entity.id
_entity.type
_entity.pdbx_description
1 polymer ?
#
loop_
_entity_poly.entity_id
_entity_poly.type
_entity_poly.pdbx_seq_one_letter_code
_entity_poly.pdbx_strand_id
1 'polypeptide(L)'
;MTKINRPLVGAFATLIFLISWWGCWFSLSGYLAFFTLSDVITFSWKVGVLVFSAPLLFYFSYLAYYSAIENKLPIMNNKLADRLAVIAILGAVVSLFLSIYMSHSLSHQGYETCPKNSWMAPNKYVKNIALCDE
;
A
#
# COMPACT_ATOMS: atom_id res chain seq x y z
N MET A 1 13.12 -15.72 -30.39
CA MET A 1 12.50 -14.58 -29.67
C MET A 1 11.04 -14.91 -29.44
N THR A 2 10.59 -14.98 -28.19
CA THR A 2 9.19 -15.24 -27.84
C THR A 2 8.34 -14.01 -28.19
N LYS A 3 7.24 -14.21 -28.91
CA LYS A 3 6.33 -13.13 -29.30
C LYS A 3 5.50 -12.74 -28.08
N ILE A 4 5.64 -11.50 -27.60
CA ILE A 4 4.93 -11.02 -26.41
C ILE A 4 3.48 -10.69 -26.79
N ASN A 5 2.52 -11.12 -25.96
CA ASN A 5 1.12 -10.74 -26.12
C ASN A 5 0.90 -9.30 -25.62
N ARG A 6 1.20 -8.33 -26.49
CA ARG A 6 1.16 -6.88 -26.19
C ARG A 6 -0.11 -6.41 -25.46
N PRO A 7 -1.34 -6.74 -25.90
CA PRO A 7 -2.55 -6.27 -25.20
C PRO A 7 -2.65 -6.85 -23.79
N LEU A 8 -2.29 -8.12 -23.60
CA LEU A 8 -2.33 -8.75 -22.28
C LEU A 8 -1.30 -8.13 -21.32
N VAL A 9 -0.06 -7.93 -21.76
CA VAL A 9 0.98 -7.31 -20.95
C VAL A 9 0.66 -5.85 -20.66
N GLY A 10 0.11 -5.12 -21.63
CA GLY A 10 -0.37 -3.75 -21.43
C GLY A 10 -1.49 -3.68 -20.40
N ALA A 11 -2.50 -4.55 -20.48
CA ALA A 11 -3.58 -4.62 -19.50
C ALA A 11 -3.06 -4.96 -18.08
N PHE A 12 -2.10 -5.88 -17.99
CA PHE A 12 -1.44 -6.19 -16.72
C PHE A 12 -0.66 -4.99 -16.16
N ALA A 13 0.06 -4.26 -17.01
CA ALA A 13 0.79 -3.04 -16.63
C ALA A 13 -0.17 -1.96 -16.08
N THR A 14 -1.30 -1.75 -16.75
CA THR A 14 -2.34 -0.81 -16.32
C THR A 14 -2.95 -1.22 -14.98
N LEU A 15 -3.20 -2.51 -14.77
CA LEU A 15 -3.76 -3.02 -13.54
C LEU A 15 -2.80 -2.80 -12.35
N ILE A 16 -1.52 -3.12 -12.52
CA ILE A 16 -0.52 -2.87 -11.47
C ILE A 16 -0.43 -1.38 -11.17
N PHE A 17 -0.41 -0.53 -12.20
CA PHE A 17 -0.36 0.92 -12.02
C PHE A 17 -1.52 1.43 -11.15
N LEU A 18 -2.76 1.04 -11.50
CA LEU A 18 -3.96 1.48 -10.80
C LEU A 18 -4.00 0.97 -9.35
N ILE A 19 -3.62 -0.29 -9.11
CA ILE A 19 -3.53 -0.85 -7.75
C ILE A 19 -2.46 -0.14 -6.93
N SER A 20 -1.32 0.17 -7.53
CA SER A 20 -0.23 0.90 -6.85
C SER A 20 -0.65 2.31 -6.48
N TRP A 21 -1.30 3.00 -7.40
CA TRP A 21 -1.82 4.36 -7.19
C TRP A 21 -2.87 4.38 -6.08
N TRP A 22 -3.89 3.52 -6.18
CA TRP A 22 -4.96 3.44 -5.20
C TRP A 22 -4.45 2.99 -3.83
N GLY A 23 -3.56 1.99 -3.78
CA GLY A 23 -2.97 1.50 -2.55
C GLY A 23 -2.09 2.54 -1.85
N CYS A 24 -1.32 3.31 -2.63
CA CYS A 24 -0.52 4.42 -2.10
C CYS A 24 -1.40 5.52 -1.51
N TRP A 25 -2.44 5.95 -2.25
CA TRP A 25 -3.41 6.92 -1.76
C TRP A 25 -4.10 6.45 -0.47
N PHE A 26 -4.58 5.20 -0.45
CA PHE A 26 -5.25 4.62 0.71
C PHE A 26 -4.34 4.59 1.93
N SER A 27 -3.08 4.15 1.75
CA SER A 27 -2.08 4.15 2.82
C SER A 27 -1.80 5.55 3.38
N LEU A 28 -1.54 6.51 2.49
CA LEU A 28 -1.23 7.88 2.87
C LEU A 28 -2.41 8.55 3.57
N SER A 29 -3.64 8.28 3.13
CA SER A 29 -4.85 8.79 3.78
C SER A 29 -4.98 8.30 5.23
N GLY A 30 -4.62 7.05 5.51
CA GLY A 30 -4.59 6.51 6.88
C GLY A 30 -3.54 7.20 7.77
N TYR A 31 -2.34 7.47 7.24
CA TYR A 31 -1.32 8.23 7.96
C TYR A 31 -1.76 9.68 8.23
N LEU A 32 -2.33 10.35 7.23
CA LEU A 32 -2.83 11.71 7.37
C LEU A 32 -3.97 11.79 8.39
N ALA A 33 -4.90 10.83 8.39
CA ALA A 33 -5.98 10.75 9.36
C ALA A 33 -5.45 10.64 10.80
N PHE A 34 -4.35 9.90 10.99
CA PHE A 34 -3.68 9.80 12.28
C PHE A 34 -3.03 11.12 12.71
N PHE A 35 -2.24 11.76 11.84
CA PHE A 35 -1.58 13.03 12.19
C PHE A 35 -2.55 14.20 12.40
N THR A 36 -3.70 14.17 11.72
CA THR A 36 -4.76 15.19 11.87
C THR A 36 -5.72 14.88 13.02
N LEU A 37 -5.56 13.74 13.71
CA LEU A 37 -6.47 13.28 14.75
C LEU A 37 -7.94 13.30 14.29
N SER A 38 -8.16 12.76 13.09
CA SER A 38 -9.48 12.63 12.49
C SER A 38 -10.39 11.76 13.35
N ASP A 39 -11.70 11.95 13.25
CA ASP A 39 -12.67 11.21 14.08
C ASP A 39 -12.73 9.73 13.73
N VAL A 40 -12.37 9.37 12.50
CA VAL A 40 -12.23 8.00 12.00
C VAL A 40 -10.84 7.82 11.41
N ILE A 41 -10.13 6.79 11.88
CA ILE A 41 -8.79 6.45 11.41
C ILE A 41 -8.81 4.97 11.01
N THR A 42 -8.65 4.70 9.71
CA THR A 42 -8.51 3.33 9.20
C THR A 42 -7.04 3.03 8.97
N PHE A 43 -6.45 2.20 9.83
CA PHE A 43 -5.04 1.88 9.73
C PHE A 43 -4.72 0.44 10.18
N SER A 44 -3.76 -0.18 9.50
CA SER A 44 -3.13 -1.42 9.96
C SER A 44 -1.74 -1.51 9.35
N TRP A 45 -0.89 -2.39 9.88
CA TRP A 45 0.43 -2.63 9.31
C TRP A 45 0.36 -2.95 7.81
N LYS A 46 -0.65 -3.73 7.37
CA LYS A 46 -0.89 -4.08 5.95
C LYS A 46 -1.13 -2.84 5.09
N VAL A 47 -1.93 -1.90 5.60
CA VAL A 47 -2.21 -0.62 4.95
C VAL A 47 -0.95 0.23 4.91
N GLY A 48 -0.19 0.27 6.01
CA GLY A 48 1.09 0.98 6.08
C GLY A 48 2.10 0.49 5.03
N VAL A 49 2.20 -0.82 4.79
CA VAL A 49 3.18 -1.38 3.83
C VAL A 49 2.96 -0.85 2.40
N LEU A 50 1.71 -0.54 2.02
CA LEU A 50 1.36 -0.18 0.65
C LEU A 50 2.11 1.07 0.15
N VAL A 51 2.37 2.07 0.99
CA VAL A 51 3.13 3.26 0.56
C VAL A 51 4.59 2.92 0.27
N PHE A 52 5.18 2.00 1.03
CA PHE A 52 6.56 1.57 0.86
C PHE A 52 6.75 0.60 -0.32
N SER A 53 5.72 -0.18 -0.66
CA SER A 53 5.75 -1.09 -1.80
C SER A 53 5.42 -0.39 -3.13
N ALA A 54 4.72 0.76 -3.09
CA ALA A 54 4.31 1.49 -4.29
C ALA A 54 5.47 1.82 -5.26
N PRO A 55 6.66 2.29 -4.82
CA PRO A 55 7.79 2.55 -5.73
C PRO A 55 8.23 1.32 -6.52
N LEU A 56 8.26 0.14 -5.89
CA LEU A 56 8.62 -1.12 -6.54
C LEU A 56 7.54 -1.54 -7.55
N LEU A 57 6.27 -1.40 -7.19
CA LEU A 57 5.17 -1.75 -8.08
C LEU A 57 5.06 -0.80 -9.29
N PHE A 58 5.30 0.50 -9.10
CA PHE A 58 5.40 1.46 -10.21
C PHE A 58 6.56 1.10 -11.14
N TYR A 59 7.70 0.66 -10.61
CA TYR A 59 8.82 0.20 -11.42
C TYR A 59 8.46 -1.05 -12.24
N PHE A 60 7.79 -2.04 -11.66
CA PHE A 60 7.31 -3.20 -12.41
C PHE A 60 6.26 -2.84 -13.47
N SER A 61 5.34 -1.92 -13.16
CA SER A 61 4.37 -1.41 -14.13
C SER A 61 5.08 -0.73 -15.30
N TYR A 62 6.09 0.11 -15.04
CA TYR A 62 6.91 0.74 -16.07
C TYR A 62 7.60 -0.28 -16.99
N LEU A 63 8.25 -1.31 -16.42
CA LEU A 63 8.89 -2.36 -17.23
C LEU A 63 7.87 -3.13 -18.08
N ALA A 64 6.67 -3.38 -17.55
CA ALA A 64 5.60 -4.04 -18.29
C ALA A 64 5.07 -3.17 -19.44
N TYR A 65 4.91 -1.85 -19.23
CA TYR A 65 4.59 -0.92 -20.33
C TYR A 65 5.68 -0.90 -21.40
N TYR A 66 6.94 -0.80 -20.99
CA TYR A 66 8.08 -0.83 -21.92
C TYR A 66 8.05 -2.11 -22.77
N SER A 67 7.81 -3.26 -22.13
CA SER A 67 7.67 -4.55 -22.81
C SER A 67 6.54 -4.57 -23.85
N ALA A 68 5.37 -4.02 -23.51
CA ALA A 68 4.22 -3.96 -24.38
C ALA A 68 4.42 -3.01 -25.59
N ILE A 69 5.13 -1.90 -25.39
CA ILE A 69 5.43 -0.90 -26.43
C ILE A 69 6.50 -1.43 -27.38
N GLU A 70 7.66 -1.82 -26.86
CA GLU A 70 8.84 -2.23 -27.63
C GLU A 70 8.76 -3.67 -28.15
N ASN A 71 7.80 -4.46 -27.65
CA ASN A 71 7.65 -5.89 -27.96
C ASN A 71 8.95 -6.69 -27.71
N LYS A 72 9.67 -6.31 -26.65
CA LYS A 72 10.94 -6.90 -26.20
C LYS A 72 10.88 -7.11 -24.70
N LEU A 73 11.58 -8.12 -24.21
CA LEU A 73 11.72 -8.32 -22.78
C LEU A 73 12.49 -7.14 -22.18
N PRO A 74 11.95 -6.47 -21.15
CA PRO A 74 12.63 -5.34 -20.51
C PRO A 74 13.87 -5.85 -19.78
N ILE A 75 14.98 -5.14 -19.91
CA ILE A 75 16.17 -5.40 -19.09
C ILE A 75 15.98 -4.67 -17.76
N MET A 76 15.80 -5.44 -16.69
CA MET A 76 15.66 -4.88 -15.35
C MET A 76 17.00 -4.35 -14.84
N ASN A 77 17.02 -3.13 -14.31
CA ASN A 77 18.15 -2.63 -13.54
C ASN A 77 18.14 -3.27 -12.15
N ASN A 78 18.97 -4.30 -11.95
CA ASN A 78 19.03 -5.06 -10.69
C ASN A 78 19.38 -4.17 -9.50
N LYS A 79 20.30 -3.21 -9.63
CA LYS A 79 20.66 -2.30 -8.53
C LYS A 79 19.47 -1.46 -8.06
N LEU A 80 18.65 -0.98 -9.02
CA LEU A 80 17.45 -0.22 -8.70
C LEU A 80 16.38 -1.13 -8.08
N ALA A 81 16.12 -2.29 -8.69
CA ALA A 81 15.14 -3.27 -8.20
C ALA A 81 15.46 -3.71 -6.76
N ASP A 82 16.73 -4.02 -6.48
CA ASP A 82 17.20 -4.42 -5.15
C ASP A 82 16.98 -3.33 -4.11
N ARG A 83 17.29 -2.07 -4.45
CA ARG A 83 17.07 -0.93 -3.54
C ARG A 83 15.59 -0.72 -3.26
N LEU A 84 14.74 -0.81 -4.28
CA LEU A 84 13.28 -0.71 -4.12
C LEU A 84 12.72 -1.88 -3.30
N ALA A 85 13.23 -3.10 -3.50
CA ALA A 85 12.85 -4.27 -2.71
C ALA A 85 13.26 -4.11 -1.24
N VAL A 86 14.47 -3.63 -0.96
CA VAL A 86 14.92 -3.33 0.41
C VAL A 86 14.03 -2.28 1.07
N ILE A 87 13.63 -1.22 0.34
CA ILE A 87 12.68 -0.22 0.85
C ILE A 87 11.33 -0.87 1.19
N ALA A 88 10.80 -1.74 0.34
CA ALA A 88 9.53 -2.42 0.60
C ALA A 88 9.62 -3.34 1.84
N ILE A 89 10.73 -4.09 2.01
CA ILE A 89 10.95 -4.98 3.15
C ILE A 89 11.09 -4.18 4.44
N LEU A 90 11.96 -3.16 4.45
CA LEU A 90 12.12 -2.27 5.62
C LEU A 90 10.82 -1.55 5.93
N GLY A 91 10.11 -1.10 4.91
CA GLY A 91 8.79 -0.50 5.03
C GLY A 91 7.77 -1.41 5.69
N ALA A 92 7.80 -2.71 5.42
CA ALA A 92 6.93 -3.67 6.09
C ALA A 92 7.23 -3.77 7.59
N VAL A 93 8.51 -3.81 7.96
CA VAL A 93 8.95 -3.80 9.37
C VAL A 93 8.53 -2.51 10.06
N VAL A 94 8.81 -1.36 9.45
CA VAL A 94 8.43 -0.03 9.97
C VAL A 94 6.92 0.09 10.12
N SER A 95 6.14 -0.39 9.15
CA SER A 95 4.67 -0.36 9.20
C SER A 95 4.10 -1.21 10.34
N LEU A 96 4.76 -2.31 10.68
CA LEU A 96 4.39 -3.15 11.83
C LEU A 96 4.60 -2.38 13.14
N PHE A 97 5.77 -1.77 13.34
CA PHE A 97 6.03 -0.97 14.53
C PHE A 97 5.13 0.26 14.63
N LEU A 98 4.90 0.96 13.51
CA LEU A 98 3.97 2.09 13.46
C LEU A 98 2.55 1.68 13.80
N SER A 99 2.08 0.52 13.33
CA SER A 99 0.74 0.02 13.67
C SER A 99 0.58 -0.21 15.18
N ILE A 100 1.61 -0.73 15.86
CA ILE A 100 1.60 -0.92 17.32
C ILE A 100 1.60 0.43 18.02
N TYR A 101 2.50 1.32 17.61
CA TYR A 101 2.61 2.67 18.17
C TYR A 101 1.30 3.47 18.03
N MET A 102 0.71 3.49 16.84
CA MET A 102 -0.55 4.18 16.57
C MET A 102 -1.68 3.62 17.42
N SER A 103 -1.78 2.28 17.54
CA SER A 103 -2.81 1.65 18.37
C SER A 103 -2.68 2.05 19.84
N HIS A 104 -1.45 2.09 20.37
CA HIS A 104 -1.20 2.50 21.75
C HIS A 104 -1.47 4.01 21.96
N SER A 105 -0.99 4.84 21.04
CA SER A 105 -1.18 6.30 21.10
C SER A 105 -2.66 6.69 21.02
N LEU A 106 -3.42 6.07 20.12
CA LEU A 106 -4.85 6.35 19.93
C LEU A 106 -5.66 5.89 21.14
N SER A 107 -5.34 4.72 21.72
CA SER A 107 -5.98 4.24 22.94
C SER A 107 -5.76 5.22 24.12
N HIS A 108 -4.54 5.76 24.26
CA HIS A 108 -4.26 6.79 25.29
C HIS A 108 -5.00 8.11 25.02
N GLN A 109 -5.35 8.41 23.77
CA GLN A 109 -6.13 9.58 23.38
C GLN A 109 -7.65 9.36 23.47
N GLY A 110 -8.10 8.19 23.96
CA GLY A 110 -9.52 7.88 24.14
C GLY A 110 -10.23 7.40 22.87
N TYR A 111 -9.49 6.98 21.84
CA TYR A 111 -10.10 6.32 20.68
C TYR A 111 -10.45 4.86 21.01
N GLU A 112 -11.62 4.46 20.54
CA GLU A 112 -12.12 3.09 20.58
C GLU A 112 -11.76 2.35 19.27
N THR A 113 -11.55 1.03 19.35
CA THR A 113 -11.29 0.20 18.17
C THR A 113 -12.58 -0.54 17.78
N CYS A 114 -13.03 -0.37 16.55
CA CYS A 114 -14.22 -1.05 16.06
C CYS A 114 -14.01 -2.57 15.95
N PRO A 115 -15.06 -3.38 16.19
CA PRO A 115 -15.01 -4.81 15.96
C PRO A 115 -14.73 -5.09 14.48
N LYS A 116 -13.87 -6.07 14.23
CA LYS A 116 -13.52 -6.46 12.86
C LYS A 116 -14.42 -7.57 12.36
N ASN A 117 -14.97 -7.39 11.16
CA ASN A 117 -15.73 -8.45 10.48
C ASN A 117 -14.81 -9.53 9.89
N SER A 118 -13.53 -9.23 9.66
CA SER A 118 -12.55 -10.17 9.10
C SER A 118 -11.15 -9.91 9.62
N TRP A 119 -10.36 -10.97 9.75
CA TRP A 119 -8.94 -10.88 10.09
C TRP A 119 -8.10 -10.19 9.00
N MET A 120 -8.62 -10.12 7.78
CA MET A 120 -7.99 -9.39 6.68
C MET A 120 -8.28 -7.88 6.73
N ALA A 121 -9.34 -7.46 7.42
CA ALA A 121 -9.74 -6.06 7.47
C ALA A 121 -8.73 -5.21 8.25
N PRO A 122 -8.48 -3.96 7.82
CA PRO A 122 -7.69 -3.00 8.59
C PRO A 122 -8.36 -2.70 9.93
N ASN A 123 -7.61 -2.15 10.91
CA ASN A 123 -8.26 -1.63 12.12
C ASN A 123 -8.95 -0.31 11.77
N LYS A 124 -10.13 -0.09 12.37
CA LYS A 124 -10.82 1.19 12.36
C LYS A 124 -10.83 1.71 13.80
N TYR A 125 -10.26 2.88 14.00
CA TYR A 125 -10.22 3.59 15.27
C TYR A 125 -11.17 4.79 15.19
N VAL A 126 -12.00 4.99 16.21
CA VAL A 126 -12.99 6.06 16.24
C VAL A 126 -13.01 6.76 17.59
N LYS A 127 -13.27 8.08 17.61
CA LYS A 127 -13.46 8.81 18.88
C LYS A 127 -14.78 8.47 19.57
N ASN A 128 -15.79 8.11 18.78
CA ASN A 128 -17.11 7.73 19.26
C ASN A 128 -17.50 6.40 18.62
N ILE A 129 -17.86 5.42 19.46
CA ILE A 129 -18.22 4.07 19.02
C ILE A 129 -19.41 4.05 18.03
N ALA A 130 -20.28 5.07 18.06
CA ALA A 130 -21.37 5.23 17.11
C ALA A 130 -20.89 5.37 15.65
N LEU A 131 -19.62 5.76 15.44
CA LEU A 131 -19.00 5.85 14.11
C LEU A 131 -18.49 4.49 13.58
N CYS A 132 -18.64 3.40 14.35
CA CYS A 132 -18.25 2.06 13.90
C CYS A 132 -19.21 1.45 12.88
N ASP A 133 -20.48 1.87 12.86
CA ASP A 133 -21.53 1.31 12.01
C ASP A 133 -21.62 1.95 10.61
N GLU A 134 -20.78 2.95 10.30
CA GLU A 134 -20.55 3.48 8.94
C GLU A 134 -19.51 2.67 8.14
#